data_AF-A0A8J7XKG0-F1
#
_entry.id   AF-A0A8J7XKG0-F1
#
_cell.length_a   1.000
_cell.length_b   1.000
_cell.length_c   1.000
_cell.angle_alpha   90.00
_cell.angle_beta   90.00
_cell.angle_gamma   90.00
#
_symmetry.space_group_name_H-M   'P 1'
#
loop_
_entity.id
_entity.type
_entity.pdbx_description
1 polymer ?
#
loop_
_entity_poly.entity_id
_entity_poly.type
_entity_poly.pdbx_seq_one_letter_code
_entity_poly.pdbx_strand_id
1 'polypeptide(L)'
;MSFLLDPPALVLLGALVYVIAKKIHLKKLWVAILGIAITGIFIGVSVLLYLDIIRWYIPFVIDMKGSEWMFHSNITGIYKKDVPTIIVVIMFGLYPFWHKVGYIIGKYISKPHLDKTVYTYNDVKSRTKLRTEAFSIKRGKDFRKLLRECLSELGGIQTFVERGDNVLIKTNISGGNPYRPGSFTSILVTDELSRLVLEAGGTPTIVDADMIWTQFWPVAIEEGYKKWAKESHMDLVNLSETELAFFEFGGILQKRIISKKVLNADVIISLSAMKTHILTGVTLCMKNMYGTLPQIDKAIYHKLGIEEVIFEVNKAFPPNLAIIDGTIGGEAIGPLSSKPVNFETLIASGNVVVADALACTLMGFNPLDIKHIKYAHEAGLGNAEVELCPLPPHEKDGKWIRPSTDVAQFYTDIFETLLKYPGVEPFFNVLADFMLYDMATLPIFRDVTPEFLLVLNDIFDSLKRSRKI
;
A
#
# COMPACT_ATOMS: atom_id res chain seq x y z
N MET A 1 37.52 15.81 1.15
CA MET A 1 36.71 16.11 -0.06
C MET A 1 37.64 16.54 -1.17
N SER A 2 37.53 15.98 -2.38
CA SER A 2 38.36 16.26 -3.56
C SER A 2 37.67 15.73 -4.82
N PHE A 3 38.02 16.23 -6.01
CA PHE A 3 37.38 15.79 -7.26
C PHE A 3 37.56 14.30 -7.57
N LEU A 4 38.61 13.67 -7.06
CA LEU A 4 38.88 12.25 -7.25
C LEU A 4 38.11 11.37 -6.25
N LEU A 5 38.03 11.80 -4.98
CA LEU A 5 37.45 11.00 -3.89
C LEU A 5 35.95 11.26 -3.67
N ASP A 6 35.45 12.43 -4.06
CA ASP A 6 34.06 12.81 -3.78
C ASP A 6 33.05 11.98 -4.58
N PRO A 7 33.22 11.70 -5.88
CA PRO A 7 32.28 10.85 -6.61
C PRO A 7 32.05 9.46 -5.96
N PRO A 8 33.08 8.63 -5.66
CA PRO A 8 32.85 7.35 -5.01
C PRO A 8 32.31 7.51 -3.58
N ALA A 9 32.73 8.53 -2.82
CA ALA A 9 32.19 8.79 -1.49
C ALA A 9 30.70 9.15 -1.52
N LEU A 10 30.28 10.00 -2.46
CA LEU A 10 28.87 10.39 -2.65
C LEU A 10 28.02 9.20 -3.11
N VAL A 11 28.57 8.31 -3.95
CA VAL A 11 27.90 7.05 -4.32
C VAL A 11 27.68 6.16 -3.09
N LEU A 12 28.71 5.96 -2.26
CA LEU A 12 28.59 5.16 -1.03
C LEU A 12 27.60 5.77 -0.04
N LEU A 13 27.66 7.09 0.16
CA LEU A 13 26.73 7.82 1.02
C LEU A 13 25.29 7.74 0.51
N GLY A 14 25.08 7.90 -0.79
CA GLY A 14 23.75 7.77 -1.40
C GLY A 14 23.16 6.38 -1.18
N ALA A 15 23.97 5.32 -1.32
CA ALA A 15 23.55 3.95 -1.05
C ALA A 15 23.23 3.74 0.43
N LEU A 16 24.07 4.26 1.32
CA LEU A 16 23.87 4.19 2.78
C LEU A 16 22.59 4.93 3.21
N VAL A 17 22.34 6.13 2.67
CA VAL A 17 21.12 6.90 2.90
C VAL A 17 19.89 6.07 2.54
N TYR A 18 19.91 5.39 1.39
CA TYR A 18 18.80 4.50 1.01
C TYR A 18 18.60 3.37 2.04
N VAL A 19 19.67 2.64 2.38
CA VAL A 19 19.60 1.47 3.28
C VAL A 19 19.11 1.87 4.66
N ILE A 20 19.64 2.95 5.23
CA ILE A 20 19.21 3.48 6.53
C ILE A 20 17.76 3.95 6.47
N ALA A 21 17.41 4.75 5.45
CA ALA A 21 16.07 5.26 5.29
C ALA A 21 15.03 4.14 5.18
N LYS A 22 15.35 3.07 4.44
CA LYS A 22 14.50 1.88 4.35
C LYS A 22 14.35 1.19 5.70
N LYS A 23 15.46 0.95 6.41
CA LYS A 23 15.47 0.25 7.71
C LYS A 23 14.66 0.95 8.80
N ILE A 24 14.66 2.28 8.81
CA ILE A 24 13.91 3.08 9.80
C ILE A 24 12.58 3.61 9.28
N HIS A 25 12.23 3.30 8.02
CA HIS A 25 11.04 3.80 7.30
C HIS A 25 10.93 5.33 7.31
N LEU A 26 12.04 6.00 6.99
CA LEU A 26 12.12 7.45 6.95
C LEU A 26 11.24 8.02 5.83
N LYS A 27 10.45 9.07 6.10
CA LYS A 27 9.59 9.71 5.10
C LYS A 27 10.41 10.25 3.92
N LYS A 28 9.87 10.15 2.70
CA LYS A 28 10.53 10.58 1.44
C LYS A 28 11.08 12.00 1.51
N LEU A 29 10.34 12.94 2.11
CA LEU A 29 10.77 14.33 2.28
C LEU A 29 12.08 14.44 3.08
N TRP A 30 12.20 13.73 4.20
CA TRP A 30 13.41 13.72 5.02
C TRP A 30 14.59 13.08 4.30
N VAL A 31 14.35 12.04 3.49
CA VAL A 31 15.38 11.45 2.63
C VAL A 31 15.88 12.46 1.60
N ALA A 32 14.98 13.24 0.99
CA ALA A 32 15.36 14.30 0.05
C ALA A 32 16.13 15.43 0.73
N ILE A 33 15.66 15.91 1.89
CA ILE A 33 16.36 16.92 2.70
C ILE A 33 17.76 16.44 3.08
N LEU A 34 17.91 15.17 3.50
CA LEU A 34 19.20 14.59 3.84
C LEU A 34 20.14 14.54 2.63
N GLY A 35 19.64 14.13 1.46
CA GLY A 35 20.43 14.14 0.22
C GLY A 35 20.87 15.55 -0.19
N ILE A 36 19.99 16.55 -0.08
CA ILE A 36 20.31 17.96 -0.33
C ILE A 36 21.36 18.45 0.67
N ALA A 37 21.21 18.13 1.95
CA ALA A 37 22.17 18.52 2.99
C ALA A 37 23.55 17.91 2.77
N ILE A 38 23.62 16.61 2.47
CA ILE A 38 24.89 15.91 2.19
C ILE A 38 25.59 16.55 0.99
N THR A 39 24.88 16.68 -0.14
CA THR A 39 25.46 17.25 -1.36
C THR A 39 25.85 18.71 -1.18
N GLY A 40 25.05 19.49 -0.44
CA GLY A 40 25.36 20.88 -0.09
C GLY A 40 26.63 21.03 0.76
N ILE A 41 26.84 20.16 1.75
CA ILE A 41 28.09 20.14 2.55
C ILE A 41 29.28 19.81 1.65
N PHE A 42 29.16 18.81 0.78
CA PHE A 42 30.22 18.45 -0.15
C PHE A 42 30.59 19.60 -1.09
N ILE A 43 29.60 20.27 -1.67
CA ILE A 43 29.82 21.43 -2.54
C ILE A 43 30.47 22.57 -1.74
N GLY A 44 29.91 22.92 -0.59
CA GLY A 44 30.39 24.05 0.23
C GLY A 44 31.85 23.89 0.65
N VAL A 45 32.21 22.75 1.23
CA VAL A 45 33.59 22.47 1.65
C VAL A 45 34.53 22.40 0.44
N SER A 46 34.10 21.79 -0.66
CA SER A 46 34.93 21.70 -1.87
C SER A 46 35.16 23.05 -2.53
N VAL A 47 34.19 23.97 -2.48
CA VAL A 47 34.36 25.36 -2.93
C VAL A 47 35.36 26.09 -2.04
N LEU A 48 35.25 25.96 -0.72
CA LEU A 48 36.21 26.58 0.21
C LEU A 48 37.64 26.07 -0.01
N LEU A 49 37.80 24.76 -0.27
CA LEU A 49 39.09 24.16 -0.62
C LEU A 49 39.59 24.68 -1.97
N TYR A 50 38.76 24.65 -3.01
CA TYR A 50 39.14 25.11 -4.35
C TYR A 50 39.52 26.60 -4.39
N LEU A 51 38.84 27.44 -3.60
CA LEU A 51 39.16 28.87 -3.47
C LEU A 51 40.38 29.13 -2.57
N ASP A 52 40.98 28.08 -1.99
CA ASP A 52 42.10 28.16 -1.05
C ASP A 52 41.76 28.98 0.22
N ILE A 53 40.48 29.10 0.57
CA ILE A 53 39.99 29.76 1.80
C ILE A 53 40.32 28.88 3.02
N ILE A 54 40.17 27.57 2.87
CA ILE A 54 40.58 26.58 3.86
C ILE A 54 41.65 25.67 3.26
N ARG A 55 42.58 25.22 4.09
CA ARG A 55 43.54 24.17 3.73
C ARG A 55 43.01 22.81 4.14
N TRP A 56 43.39 21.78 3.42
CA TRP A 56 43.20 20.42 3.90
C TRP A 56 44.39 20.04 4.76
N TYR A 57 44.22 20.18 6.08
CA TYR A 57 45.28 19.92 7.05
C TYR A 57 45.01 18.61 7.79
N ILE A 58 45.89 17.63 7.58
CA ILE A 58 46.03 16.47 8.47
C ILE A 58 47.37 16.65 9.17
N PRO A 59 47.39 16.90 10.50
CA PRO A 59 48.64 17.10 11.23
C PRO A 59 49.63 15.99 10.91
N PHE A 60 50.86 16.37 10.54
CA PHE A 60 51.99 15.46 10.27
C PHE A 60 51.89 14.59 9.01
N VAL A 61 50.89 14.79 8.12
CA VAL A 61 50.70 13.94 6.93
C VAL A 61 50.63 14.75 5.62
N ILE A 62 49.89 15.87 5.58
CA ILE A 62 49.70 16.67 4.35
C ILE A 62 49.62 18.16 4.71
N ASP A 63 50.51 18.99 4.15
CA ASP A 63 50.38 20.45 4.09
C ASP A 63 50.32 20.88 2.62
N MET A 64 49.10 20.90 2.07
CA MET A 64 48.83 21.30 0.69
C MET A 64 47.83 22.45 0.68
N LYS A 65 47.90 23.29 -0.36
CA LYS A 65 46.83 24.26 -0.61
C LYS A 65 45.52 23.51 -0.89
N GLY A 66 44.39 24.12 -0.56
CA GLY A 66 43.08 23.48 -0.74
C GLY A 66 42.83 23.07 -2.19
N SER A 67 43.20 23.92 -3.15
CA SER A 67 43.07 23.63 -4.58
C SER A 67 44.01 22.52 -5.06
N GLU A 68 45.23 22.45 -4.53
CA GLU A 68 46.17 21.36 -4.84
C GLU A 68 45.64 20.02 -4.31
N TRP A 69 45.02 20.02 -3.14
CA TRP A 69 44.33 18.84 -2.60
C TRP A 69 43.11 18.45 -3.44
N MET A 70 42.30 19.42 -3.89
CA MET A 70 41.11 19.15 -4.72
C MET A 70 41.45 18.40 -6.01
N PHE A 71 42.59 18.73 -6.64
CA PHE A 71 43.08 18.08 -7.86
C PHE A 71 44.06 16.94 -7.59
N HIS A 72 44.46 16.69 -6.33
CA HIS A 72 45.57 15.81 -5.98
C HIS A 72 46.81 16.12 -6.83
N SER A 73 47.20 17.40 -6.91
CA SER A 73 48.21 17.88 -7.86
C SER A 73 49.57 17.19 -7.73
N ASN A 74 49.92 16.71 -6.54
CA ASN A 74 51.11 15.90 -6.29
C ASN A 74 51.11 14.53 -6.99
N ILE A 75 49.91 14.01 -7.30
CA ILE A 75 49.71 12.72 -7.98
C ILE A 75 49.34 12.94 -9.45
N THR A 76 48.42 13.86 -9.72
CA THR A 76 47.86 14.07 -11.07
C THR A 76 48.69 15.02 -11.92
N GLY A 77 49.52 15.86 -11.32
CA GLY A 77 50.23 16.95 -12.00
C GLY A 77 49.31 18.09 -12.47
N ILE A 78 48.01 18.05 -12.16
CA ILE A 78 47.02 19.06 -12.56
C ILE A 78 46.91 20.10 -11.47
N TYR A 79 47.11 21.37 -11.82
CA TYR A 79 46.94 22.50 -10.92
C TYR A 79 45.73 23.35 -11.31
N LYS A 80 45.28 24.19 -10.39
CA LYS A 80 44.13 25.09 -10.56
C LYS A 80 44.17 25.93 -11.84
N LYS A 81 45.37 26.36 -12.27
CA LYS A 81 45.58 27.15 -13.50
C LYS A 81 45.35 26.34 -14.78
N ASP A 82 45.46 25.01 -14.71
CA ASP A 82 45.38 24.12 -15.86
C ASP A 82 43.93 23.75 -16.19
N VAL A 83 42.98 24.08 -15.30
CA VAL A 83 41.56 23.72 -15.45
C VAL A 83 40.70 24.98 -15.54
N PRO A 84 39.98 25.20 -16.64
CA PRO A 84 39.02 26.29 -16.75
C PRO A 84 37.98 26.24 -15.63
N THR A 85 37.68 27.40 -15.02
CA THR A 85 36.72 27.53 -13.91
C THR A 85 35.34 26.93 -14.26
N ILE A 86 34.91 27.01 -15.52
CA ILE A 86 33.64 26.42 -15.97
C ILE A 86 33.60 24.90 -15.77
N ILE A 87 34.72 24.19 -15.97
CA ILE A 87 34.79 22.73 -15.75
C ILE A 87 34.63 22.44 -14.26
N VAL A 88 35.28 23.21 -13.39
CA VAL A 88 35.16 23.08 -11.94
C VAL A 88 33.71 23.27 -11.46
N VAL A 89 33.01 24.27 -11.99
CA VAL A 89 31.59 24.50 -11.70
C VAL A 89 30.75 23.30 -12.13
N ILE A 90 31.00 22.74 -13.32
CA ILE A 90 30.32 21.53 -13.80
C ILE A 90 30.60 20.35 -12.87
N MET A 91 31.84 20.16 -12.43
CA MET A 91 32.21 19.06 -11.52
C MET A 91 31.47 19.14 -10.19
N PHE A 92 31.33 20.34 -9.60
CA PHE A 92 30.49 20.53 -8.41
C PHE A 92 29.01 20.26 -8.70
N GLY A 93 28.51 20.69 -9.87
CA GLY A 93 27.15 20.42 -10.33
C GLY A 93 26.83 18.93 -10.47
N LEU A 94 27.84 18.06 -10.63
CA LEU A 94 27.68 16.61 -10.71
C LEU A 94 27.59 15.92 -9.33
N TYR A 95 27.82 16.60 -8.21
CA TYR A 95 27.77 15.97 -6.88
C TYR A 95 26.39 15.38 -6.54
N PRO A 96 25.26 16.09 -6.78
CA PRO A 96 23.93 15.50 -6.64
C PRO A 96 23.70 14.30 -7.54
N PHE A 97 24.30 14.27 -8.73
CA PHE A 97 24.23 13.14 -9.64
C PHE A 97 24.89 11.89 -9.03
N TRP A 98 26.13 12.00 -8.53
CA TRP A 98 26.83 10.87 -7.90
C TRP A 98 26.10 10.33 -6.67
N HIS A 99 25.58 11.22 -5.82
CA HIS A 99 24.74 10.82 -4.69
C HIS A 99 23.49 10.06 -5.17
N LYS A 100 22.82 10.55 -6.21
CA LYS A 100 21.63 9.90 -6.78
C LYS A 100 21.95 8.53 -7.39
N VAL A 101 23.11 8.37 -8.05
CA VAL A 101 23.61 7.08 -8.53
C VAL A 101 23.76 6.10 -7.35
N GLY A 102 24.40 6.55 -6.27
CA GLY A 102 24.50 5.79 -5.02
C GLY A 102 23.14 5.34 -4.48
N TYR A 103 22.19 6.26 -4.39
CA TYR A 103 20.84 5.97 -3.94
C TYR A 103 20.13 4.91 -4.81
N ILE A 104 20.29 4.97 -6.13
CA ILE A 104 19.75 3.98 -7.08
C ILE A 104 20.41 2.60 -6.86
N ILE A 105 21.72 2.56 -6.64
CA ILE A 105 22.45 1.33 -6.33
C ILE A 105 21.95 0.72 -5.02
N GLY A 106 21.82 1.53 -3.96
CA GLY A 106 21.25 1.08 -2.69
C GLY A 106 19.86 0.48 -2.86
N LYS A 107 19.02 1.12 -3.68
CA LYS A 107 17.69 0.60 -4.05
C LYS A 107 17.76 -0.73 -4.80
N TYR A 108 18.70 -0.88 -5.73
CA TYR A 108 18.85 -2.09 -6.53
C TYR A 108 19.30 -3.29 -5.67
N ILE A 109 20.30 -3.08 -4.80
CA ILE A 109 20.85 -4.13 -3.93
C ILE A 109 19.84 -4.52 -2.84
N SER A 110 18.98 -3.60 -2.42
CA SER A 110 17.95 -3.85 -1.41
C SER A 110 16.65 -4.41 -1.97
N LYS A 111 16.62 -4.82 -3.25
CA LYS A 111 15.44 -5.47 -3.83
C LYS A 111 15.22 -6.82 -3.13
N PRO A 112 13.94 -7.22 -2.92
CA PRO A 112 13.66 -8.53 -2.37
C PRO A 112 14.20 -9.63 -3.27
N HIS A 113 14.56 -10.77 -2.67
CA HIS A 113 14.93 -11.95 -3.43
C HIS A 113 13.74 -12.40 -4.28
N LEU A 114 13.99 -12.63 -5.57
CA LEU A 114 13.00 -13.14 -6.51
C LEU A 114 13.40 -14.55 -6.93
N ASP A 115 12.66 -15.52 -6.41
CA ASP A 115 12.69 -16.90 -6.87
C ASP A 115 12.17 -16.95 -8.32
N LYS A 116 12.97 -17.56 -9.21
CA LYS A 116 12.64 -17.66 -10.63
C LYS A 116 11.63 -18.77 -10.94
N THR A 117 11.33 -19.62 -9.96
CA THR A 117 10.32 -20.66 -10.07
C THR A 117 8.96 -20.05 -10.36
N VAL A 118 8.22 -20.68 -11.28
CA VAL A 118 6.85 -20.29 -11.61
C VAL A 118 5.90 -21.26 -10.91
N TYR A 119 5.14 -20.74 -9.97
CA TYR A 119 4.13 -21.48 -9.22
C TYR A 119 2.76 -21.36 -9.88
N THR A 120 1.88 -22.27 -9.52
CA THR A 120 0.51 -22.41 -10.04
C THR A 120 -0.48 -22.60 -8.90
N TYR A 121 -1.76 -22.71 -9.23
CA TYR A 121 -2.82 -23.03 -8.27
C TYR A 121 -2.53 -24.28 -7.42
N ASN A 122 -1.81 -25.27 -7.94
CA ASN A 122 -1.51 -26.51 -7.20
C ASN A 122 -0.48 -26.31 -6.08
N ASP A 123 0.28 -25.22 -6.13
CA ASP A 123 1.34 -24.92 -5.18
C ASP A 123 0.85 -24.08 -4.00
N VAL A 124 -0.38 -23.56 -4.05
CA VAL A 124 -0.96 -22.73 -2.99
C VAL A 124 -1.48 -23.62 -1.87
N LYS A 125 -0.78 -23.65 -0.74
CA LYS A 125 -1.09 -24.56 0.37
C LYS A 125 -2.49 -24.36 0.95
N SER A 126 -2.92 -23.11 1.16
CA SER A 126 -4.22 -22.79 1.75
C SER A 126 -5.43 -23.33 0.98
N ARG A 127 -5.26 -23.71 -0.30
CA ARG A 127 -6.34 -24.27 -1.13
C ARG A 127 -6.72 -25.70 -0.77
N THR A 128 -5.87 -26.43 -0.05
CA THR A 128 -6.16 -27.83 0.32
C THR A 128 -7.25 -27.93 1.38
N LYS A 129 -7.50 -26.86 2.15
CA LYS A 129 -8.54 -26.82 3.16
C LYS A 129 -9.92 -26.59 2.54
N LEU A 130 -10.90 -27.34 3.04
CA LEU A 130 -12.31 -27.18 2.66
C LEU A 130 -12.82 -25.81 3.06
N ARG A 131 -13.63 -25.21 2.18
CA ARG A 131 -14.32 -23.95 2.41
C ARG A 131 -15.82 -24.21 2.56
N THR A 132 -16.48 -23.42 3.40
CA THR A 132 -17.90 -23.50 3.67
C THR A 132 -18.58 -22.19 3.29
N GLU A 133 -19.83 -22.24 2.85
CA GLU A 133 -20.64 -21.04 2.63
C GLU A 133 -21.32 -20.55 3.93
N ALA A 134 -21.06 -21.21 5.07
CA ALA A 134 -21.54 -20.76 6.36
C ALA A 134 -21.05 -19.34 6.68
N PHE A 135 -21.94 -18.54 7.27
CA PHE A 135 -21.66 -17.17 7.66
C PHE A 135 -22.34 -16.82 9.00
N SER A 136 -21.84 -15.78 9.65
CA SER A 136 -22.44 -15.17 10.82
C SER A 136 -22.32 -13.66 10.71
N ILE A 137 -23.36 -12.96 11.18
CA ILE A 137 -23.40 -11.50 11.24
C ILE A 137 -23.81 -11.10 12.65
N LYS A 138 -23.06 -10.18 13.26
CA LYS A 138 -23.36 -9.66 14.59
C LYS A 138 -23.30 -8.15 14.62
N ARG A 139 -24.14 -7.55 15.46
CA ARG A 139 -24.24 -6.10 15.64
C ARG A 139 -24.16 -5.71 17.12
N GLY A 140 -23.38 -4.68 17.42
CA GLY A 140 -23.18 -4.16 18.77
C GLY A 140 -21.79 -3.52 18.96
N LYS A 141 -21.54 -3.03 20.18
CA LYS A 141 -20.36 -2.20 20.50
C LYS A 141 -19.13 -2.99 20.99
N ASP A 142 -19.33 -4.19 21.53
CA ASP A 142 -18.25 -5.01 22.07
C ASP A 142 -17.68 -5.94 21.00
N PHE A 143 -16.80 -5.39 20.16
CA PHE A 143 -16.32 -6.08 18.96
C PHE A 143 -15.51 -7.34 19.24
N ARG A 144 -14.84 -7.42 20.40
CA ARG A 144 -14.11 -8.65 20.78
C ARG A 144 -15.09 -9.79 21.05
N LYS A 145 -16.12 -9.50 21.83
CA LYS A 145 -17.21 -10.45 22.09
C LYS A 145 -17.92 -10.83 20.79
N LEU A 146 -18.26 -9.86 19.94
CA LEU A 146 -18.94 -10.11 18.68
C LEU A 146 -18.13 -11.00 17.74
N LEU A 147 -16.81 -10.80 17.64
CA LEU A 147 -15.96 -11.66 16.81
C LEU A 147 -15.97 -13.10 17.32
N ARG A 148 -15.89 -13.32 18.65
CA ARG A 148 -15.99 -14.65 19.24
C ARG A 148 -17.35 -15.30 18.97
N GLU A 149 -18.44 -14.55 19.08
CA GLU A 149 -19.79 -15.03 18.77
C GLU A 149 -19.93 -15.39 17.29
N CYS A 150 -19.46 -14.54 16.37
CA CYS A 150 -19.44 -14.83 14.94
C CYS A 150 -18.72 -16.15 14.65
N LEU A 151 -17.52 -16.32 15.19
CA LEU A 151 -16.72 -17.51 14.93
C LEU A 151 -17.30 -18.75 15.63
N SER A 152 -17.87 -18.60 16.82
CA SER A 152 -18.57 -19.69 17.53
C SER A 152 -19.71 -20.28 16.70
N GLU A 153 -20.49 -19.44 16.02
CA GLU A 153 -21.56 -19.89 15.11
C GLU A 153 -21.04 -20.62 13.86
N LEU A 154 -19.77 -20.40 13.52
CA LEU A 154 -19.06 -21.12 12.45
C LEU A 154 -18.30 -22.36 12.96
N GLY A 155 -18.59 -22.80 14.19
CA GLY A 155 -17.91 -23.95 14.83
C GLY A 155 -16.61 -23.60 15.56
N GLY A 156 -16.29 -22.32 15.68
CA GLY A 156 -15.09 -21.76 16.31
C GLY A 156 -13.93 -21.55 15.34
N ILE A 157 -12.88 -20.88 15.81
CA ILE A 157 -11.67 -20.60 15.00
C ILE A 157 -10.95 -21.91 14.60
N GLN A 158 -11.08 -22.96 15.42
CA GLN A 158 -10.56 -24.30 15.14
C GLN A 158 -11.16 -24.98 13.91
N THR A 159 -12.30 -24.50 13.39
CA THR A 159 -12.84 -24.94 12.10
C THR A 159 -11.92 -24.55 10.94
N PHE A 160 -11.17 -23.45 11.10
CA PHE A 160 -10.34 -22.88 10.06
C PHE A 160 -8.85 -23.09 10.31
N VAL A 161 -8.45 -23.06 11.59
CA VAL A 161 -7.05 -23.08 12.04
C VAL A 161 -6.77 -24.34 12.85
N GLU A 162 -5.75 -25.08 12.43
CA GLU A 162 -5.21 -26.23 13.14
C GLU A 162 -3.91 -25.87 13.87
N ARG A 163 -3.56 -26.70 14.86
CA ARG A 163 -2.31 -26.52 15.61
C ARG A 163 -1.11 -26.64 14.66
N GLY A 164 -0.26 -25.62 14.65
CA GLY A 164 0.94 -25.57 13.81
C GLY A 164 0.74 -24.87 12.47
N ASP A 165 -0.49 -24.47 12.11
CA ASP A 165 -0.74 -23.71 10.89
C ASP A 165 -0.03 -22.36 10.90
N ASN A 166 0.58 -22.00 9.78
CA ASN A 166 0.99 -20.62 9.51
C ASN A 166 -0.21 -19.87 8.92
N VAL A 167 -0.77 -18.96 9.71
CA VAL A 167 -2.00 -18.24 9.38
C VAL A 167 -1.66 -16.84 8.89
N LEU A 168 -1.88 -16.59 7.61
CA LEU A 168 -1.70 -15.28 7.02
C LEU A 168 -2.99 -14.48 7.14
N ILE A 169 -2.98 -13.42 7.94
CA ILE A 169 -4.10 -12.49 8.11
C ILE A 169 -3.85 -11.28 7.22
N LYS A 170 -4.55 -11.20 6.09
CA LYS A 170 -4.52 -10.03 5.22
C LYS A 170 -5.42 -8.95 5.81
N THR A 171 -4.83 -7.97 6.47
CA THR A 171 -5.56 -6.83 7.05
C THR A 171 -5.59 -5.66 6.09
N ASN A 172 -6.70 -4.91 5.98
CA ASN A 172 -6.74 -3.69 5.18
C ASN A 172 -6.05 -2.54 5.95
N ILE A 173 -4.77 -2.30 5.63
CA ILE A 173 -3.93 -1.24 6.19
C ILE A 173 -3.61 -0.22 5.09
N SER A 174 -2.98 -0.67 4.01
CA SER A 174 -2.72 0.16 2.83
C SER A 174 -4.02 0.50 2.09
N GLY A 175 -4.09 1.70 1.54
CA GLY A 175 -5.34 2.30 1.04
C GLY A 175 -6.26 2.83 2.14
N GLY A 176 -5.79 2.83 3.40
CA GLY A 176 -6.37 3.56 4.53
C GLY A 176 -5.89 5.01 4.61
N ASN A 177 -6.65 5.82 5.34
CA ASN A 177 -6.28 7.17 5.73
C ASN A 177 -6.27 7.23 7.28
N PRO A 178 -5.10 7.41 7.92
CA PRO A 178 -4.96 7.41 9.38
C PRO A 178 -5.88 8.41 10.09
N TYR A 179 -6.32 9.46 9.39
CA TYR A 179 -7.17 10.52 9.91
C TYR A 179 -8.68 10.30 9.65
N ARG A 180 -9.06 9.22 8.98
CA ARG A 180 -10.45 8.88 8.63
C ARG A 180 -10.78 7.47 9.17
N PRO A 181 -11.39 7.37 10.36
CA PRO A 181 -11.88 6.10 10.88
C PRO A 181 -12.77 5.37 9.86
N GLY A 182 -12.64 4.04 9.79
CA GLY A 182 -13.36 3.20 8.83
C GLY A 182 -12.79 3.19 7.40
N SER A 183 -11.68 3.89 7.16
CA SER A 183 -10.91 3.74 5.92
C SER A 183 -9.92 2.56 5.96
N PHE A 184 -9.59 2.04 7.15
CA PHE A 184 -8.74 0.88 7.41
C PHE A 184 -9.36 0.02 8.51
N THR A 185 -8.95 -1.24 8.62
CA THR A 185 -9.48 -2.18 9.62
C THR A 185 -9.09 -1.77 11.03
N SER A 186 -9.97 -1.95 12.00
CA SER A 186 -9.71 -1.76 13.42
C SER A 186 -8.58 -2.67 13.93
N ILE A 187 -7.62 -2.06 14.63
CA ILE A 187 -6.57 -2.79 15.35
C ILE A 187 -7.19 -3.71 16.42
N LEU A 188 -8.31 -3.31 17.04
CA LEU A 188 -8.96 -4.12 18.08
C LEU A 188 -9.49 -5.45 17.52
N VAL A 189 -10.06 -5.43 16.33
CA VAL A 189 -10.56 -6.64 15.65
C VAL A 189 -9.38 -7.50 15.19
N THR A 190 -8.33 -6.88 14.65
CA THR A 190 -7.09 -7.59 14.27
C THR A 190 -6.41 -8.26 15.47
N ASP A 191 -6.33 -7.57 16.60
CA ASP A 191 -5.77 -8.06 17.86
C ASP A 191 -6.54 -9.29 18.37
N GLU A 192 -7.87 -9.21 18.40
CA GLU A 192 -8.69 -10.31 18.87
C GLU A 192 -8.60 -11.52 17.94
N LEU A 193 -8.67 -11.32 16.62
CA LEU A 193 -8.48 -12.40 15.65
C LEU A 193 -7.11 -13.07 15.81
N SER A 194 -6.06 -12.27 16.00
CA SER A 194 -4.69 -12.80 16.18
C SER A 194 -4.58 -13.63 17.46
N ARG A 195 -5.24 -13.22 18.56
CA ARG A 195 -5.31 -14.04 19.78
C ARG A 195 -6.07 -15.34 19.57
N LEU A 196 -7.20 -15.30 18.87
CA LEU A 196 -7.99 -16.51 18.57
C LEU A 196 -7.19 -17.52 17.74
N VAL A 197 -6.37 -17.05 16.80
CA VAL A 197 -5.45 -17.90 16.05
C VAL A 197 -4.41 -18.55 16.97
N LEU A 198 -3.80 -17.78 17.88
CA LEU A 198 -2.86 -18.30 18.87
C LEU A 198 -3.51 -19.31 19.82
N GLU A 199 -4.76 -19.05 20.25
CA GLU A 199 -5.55 -19.95 21.10
C GLU A 199 -5.80 -21.32 20.41
N ALA A 200 -5.99 -21.34 19.09
CA ALA A 200 -6.06 -22.58 18.29
C ALA A 200 -4.68 -23.26 18.07
N GLY A 201 -3.59 -22.62 18.48
CA GLY A 201 -2.23 -23.12 18.28
C GLY A 201 -1.66 -22.85 16.88
N GLY A 202 -2.28 -21.94 16.11
CA GLY A 202 -1.72 -21.42 14.86
C GLY A 202 -0.77 -20.24 15.10
N THR A 203 -0.02 -19.85 14.08
CA THR A 203 0.91 -18.72 14.11
C THR A 203 0.39 -17.59 13.21
N PRO A 204 -0.15 -16.49 13.76
CA PRO A 204 -0.67 -15.39 12.96
C PRO A 204 0.46 -14.51 12.40
N THR A 205 0.42 -14.22 11.10
CA THR A 205 1.20 -13.15 10.47
C THR A 205 0.25 -12.15 9.85
N ILE A 206 0.31 -10.90 10.31
CA ILE A 206 -0.51 -9.80 9.80
C ILE A 206 0.22 -9.18 8.62
N VAL A 207 -0.45 -9.11 7.48
CA VAL A 207 0.18 -8.69 6.24
C VAL A 207 -0.64 -7.64 5.49
N ASP A 208 0.08 -6.83 4.73
CA ASP A 208 -0.43 -6.08 3.58
C ASP A 208 0.73 -5.84 2.60
N ALA A 209 0.49 -5.20 1.45
CA ALA A 209 1.54 -4.82 0.52
C ALA A 209 1.51 -3.32 0.23
N ASP A 210 2.59 -2.82 -0.38
CA ASP A 210 2.71 -1.42 -0.73
C ASP A 210 1.72 -1.04 -1.83
N MET A 211 1.18 0.18 -1.68
CA MET A 211 0.49 0.90 -2.74
C MET A 211 1.18 2.24 -2.93
N ILE A 212 1.29 2.69 -4.18
CA ILE A 212 2.04 3.91 -4.51
C ILE A 212 1.64 5.14 -3.66
N TRP A 213 0.33 5.33 -3.43
CA TRP A 213 -0.25 6.42 -2.63
C TRP A 213 -0.13 6.22 -1.12
N THR A 214 -0.15 4.97 -0.66
CA THR A 214 -0.21 4.58 0.75
C THR A 214 0.80 3.46 0.97
N GLN A 215 2.08 3.84 1.04
CA GLN A 215 3.14 2.88 1.33
C GLN A 215 2.91 2.27 2.70
N PHE A 216 3.15 0.96 2.81
CA PHE A 216 2.71 0.17 3.94
C PHE A 216 3.22 0.71 5.29
N TRP A 217 4.54 0.94 5.37
CA TRP A 217 5.15 1.32 6.65
C TRP A 217 4.75 2.71 7.16
N PRO A 218 4.75 3.77 6.33
CA PRO A 218 4.22 5.07 6.74
C PRO A 218 2.79 4.99 7.31
N VAL A 219 1.85 4.33 6.60
CA VAL A 219 0.46 4.26 7.07
C VAL A 219 0.33 3.35 8.28
N ALA A 220 1.01 2.20 8.33
CA ALA A 220 0.98 1.30 9.48
C ALA A 220 1.56 1.95 10.76
N ILE A 221 2.48 2.91 10.62
CA ILE A 221 2.99 3.71 11.75
C ILE A 221 1.92 4.69 12.22
N GLU A 222 1.33 5.45 11.29
CA GLU A 222 0.36 6.51 11.61
C GLU A 222 -0.98 5.96 12.12
N GLU A 223 -1.44 4.83 11.58
CA GLU A 223 -2.64 4.10 12.04
C GLU A 223 -2.44 3.38 13.37
N GLY A 224 -1.19 3.19 13.81
CA GLY A 224 -0.84 2.56 15.09
C GLY A 224 -0.53 1.06 15.01
N TYR A 225 -0.66 0.41 13.86
CA TYR A 225 -0.37 -1.01 13.65
C TYR A 225 1.06 -1.39 14.06
N LYS A 226 2.06 -0.56 13.73
CA LYS A 226 3.46 -0.86 14.09
C LYS A 226 3.67 -0.87 15.61
N LYS A 227 3.03 0.05 16.33
CA LYS A 227 3.10 0.12 17.79
C LYS A 227 2.42 -1.10 18.39
N TRP A 228 1.19 -1.38 17.97
CA TRP A 228 0.42 -2.55 18.41
C TRP A 228 1.17 -3.85 18.16
N ALA A 229 1.70 -4.08 16.96
CA ALA A 229 2.41 -5.31 16.61
C ALA A 229 3.63 -5.54 17.54
N LYS A 230 4.37 -4.48 17.86
CA LYS A 230 5.50 -4.55 18.80
C LYS A 230 5.06 -4.88 20.22
N GLU A 231 4.00 -4.24 20.71
CA GLU A 231 3.50 -4.40 22.08
C GLU A 231 2.80 -5.75 22.30
N SER A 232 2.08 -6.23 21.29
CA SER A 232 1.37 -7.52 21.30
C SER A 232 2.23 -8.70 20.81
N HIS A 233 3.50 -8.47 20.47
CA HIS A 233 4.42 -9.48 19.92
C HIS A 233 3.86 -10.21 18.67
N MET A 234 3.20 -9.46 17.80
CA MET A 234 2.61 -9.97 16.56
C MET A 234 3.50 -9.65 15.36
N ASP A 235 3.58 -10.59 14.41
CA ASP A 235 4.33 -10.39 13.18
C ASP A 235 3.54 -9.50 12.21
N LEU A 236 4.05 -8.29 11.97
CA LEU A 236 3.52 -7.34 10.97
C LEU A 236 4.48 -7.27 9.77
N VAL A 237 4.00 -7.63 8.58
CA VAL A 237 4.85 -7.84 7.40
C VAL A 237 4.34 -7.09 6.17
N ASN A 238 5.26 -6.38 5.51
CA ASN A 238 5.06 -5.86 4.16
C ASN A 238 5.38 -6.96 3.13
N LEU A 239 4.37 -7.45 2.41
CA LEU A 239 4.54 -8.50 1.39
C LEU A 239 5.50 -8.08 0.26
N SER A 240 5.60 -6.79 -0.03
CA SER A 240 6.50 -6.23 -1.06
C SER A 240 7.98 -6.34 -0.69
N GLU A 241 8.29 -6.63 0.58
CA GLU A 241 9.66 -6.78 1.10
C GLU A 241 10.03 -8.24 1.40
N THR A 242 9.12 -9.18 1.16
CA THR A 242 9.31 -10.61 1.42
C THR A 242 10.03 -11.32 0.27
N GLU A 243 10.33 -12.61 0.44
CA GLU A 243 10.75 -13.44 -0.69
C GLU A 243 9.61 -13.53 -1.72
N LEU A 244 9.93 -13.17 -2.96
CA LEU A 244 8.98 -13.09 -4.06
C LEU A 244 9.17 -14.27 -5.01
N ALA A 245 8.12 -14.65 -5.71
CA ALA A 245 8.17 -15.67 -6.77
C ALA A 245 7.24 -15.31 -7.92
N PHE A 246 7.41 -15.99 -9.06
CA PHE A 246 6.44 -15.89 -10.15
C PHE A 246 5.26 -16.83 -9.90
N PHE A 247 4.07 -16.39 -10.25
CA PHE A 247 2.84 -17.18 -10.22
C PHE A 247 2.10 -17.03 -11.54
N GLU A 248 1.62 -18.15 -12.07
CA GLU A 248 0.81 -18.21 -13.28
C GLU A 248 -0.68 -18.13 -12.90
N PHE A 249 -1.27 -16.95 -13.04
CA PHE A 249 -2.71 -16.75 -12.88
C PHE A 249 -3.48 -17.18 -14.13
N GLY A 250 -2.85 -17.17 -15.30
CA GLY A 250 -3.58 -17.20 -16.58
C GLY A 250 -4.42 -15.93 -16.80
N GLY A 251 -5.36 -15.99 -17.74
CA GLY A 251 -6.31 -14.90 -18.01
C GLY A 251 -5.63 -13.54 -18.22
N ILE A 252 -6.13 -12.50 -17.55
CA ILE A 252 -5.65 -11.13 -17.75
C ILE A 252 -4.40 -10.81 -16.94
N LEU A 253 -4.21 -11.44 -15.77
CA LEU A 253 -2.99 -11.29 -14.99
C LEU A 253 -1.81 -12.02 -15.60
N GLN A 254 -2.04 -13.13 -16.32
CA GLN A 254 -0.98 -14.00 -16.84
C GLN A 254 0.03 -14.34 -15.73
N LYS A 255 1.32 -14.26 -16.03
CA LYS A 255 2.41 -14.38 -15.06
C LYS A 255 2.62 -13.07 -14.29
N ARG A 256 2.55 -13.13 -12.95
CA ARG A 256 2.87 -12.00 -12.06
C ARG A 256 3.72 -12.44 -10.88
N ILE A 257 4.28 -11.46 -10.18
CA ILE A 257 5.07 -11.69 -8.97
C ILE A 257 4.12 -11.73 -7.78
N ILE A 258 4.31 -12.69 -6.87
CA ILE A 258 3.60 -12.83 -5.59
C ILE A 258 4.59 -13.02 -4.45
N SER A 259 4.13 -12.84 -3.20
CA SER A 259 4.90 -13.16 -2.01
C SER A 259 4.83 -14.66 -1.71
N LYS A 260 5.97 -15.31 -1.45
CA LYS A 260 6.01 -16.71 -1.01
C LYS A 260 5.33 -16.91 0.34
N LYS A 261 5.13 -15.86 1.16
CA LYS A 261 4.29 -15.96 2.37
C LYS A 261 2.83 -16.25 2.04
N VAL A 262 2.29 -15.67 0.97
CA VAL A 262 0.91 -15.94 0.52
C VAL A 262 0.79 -17.35 -0.06
N LEU A 263 1.80 -17.78 -0.83
CA LEU A 263 1.87 -19.13 -1.40
C LEU A 263 1.93 -20.23 -0.32
N ASN A 264 2.77 -20.02 0.69
CA ASN A 264 3.11 -21.01 1.71
C ASN A 264 2.25 -20.95 2.97
N ALA A 265 1.29 -20.02 3.05
CA ALA A 265 0.36 -19.96 4.17
C ALA A 265 -0.54 -21.20 4.17
N ASP A 266 -0.66 -21.84 5.33
CA ASP A 266 -1.53 -23.01 5.50
C ASP A 266 -3.01 -22.55 5.61
N VAL A 267 -3.23 -21.34 6.12
CA VAL A 267 -4.53 -20.67 6.20
C VAL A 267 -4.38 -19.21 5.78
N ILE A 268 -5.29 -18.73 4.94
CA ILE A 268 -5.43 -17.31 4.61
C ILE A 268 -6.74 -16.79 5.18
N ILE A 269 -6.65 -15.73 6.00
CA ILE A 269 -7.80 -15.00 6.52
C ILE A 269 -7.78 -13.59 5.94
N SER A 270 -8.85 -13.19 5.24
CA SER A 270 -9.03 -11.80 4.84
C SER A 270 -9.79 -11.05 5.93
N LEU A 271 -9.22 -9.97 6.45
CA LEU A 271 -9.85 -9.08 7.40
C LEU A 271 -9.87 -7.65 6.81
N SER A 272 -11.04 -7.19 6.38
CA SER A 272 -11.16 -5.91 5.65
C SER A 272 -12.13 -4.94 6.31
N ALA A 273 -11.85 -3.64 6.23
CA ALA A 273 -12.83 -2.62 6.59
C ALA A 273 -14.03 -2.64 5.62
N MET A 274 -15.23 -2.37 6.15
CA MET A 274 -16.45 -2.22 5.36
C MET A 274 -16.51 -0.82 4.76
N LYS A 275 -16.14 -0.65 3.48
CA LYS A 275 -16.17 0.68 2.87
C LYS A 275 -16.57 0.71 1.40
N THR A 276 -17.08 1.84 0.95
CA THR A 276 -17.35 2.15 -0.47
C THR A 276 -16.06 2.43 -1.23
N HIS A 277 -16.11 2.31 -2.55
CA HIS A 277 -14.98 2.60 -3.44
C HIS A 277 -15.43 3.20 -4.76
N ILE A 278 -14.79 4.29 -5.17
CA ILE A 278 -15.17 5.02 -6.37
C ILE A 278 -15.09 4.21 -7.68
N LEU A 279 -14.08 3.34 -7.84
CA LEU A 279 -13.88 2.59 -9.09
C LEU A 279 -14.54 1.20 -9.10
N THR A 280 -14.73 0.61 -7.93
CA THR A 280 -15.09 -0.82 -7.78
C THR A 280 -16.41 -1.00 -7.01
N GLY A 281 -17.11 0.10 -6.73
CA GLY A 281 -18.30 0.16 -5.87
C GLY A 281 -17.97 0.04 -4.38
N VAL A 282 -17.22 -0.99 -4.00
CA VAL A 282 -16.90 -1.34 -2.61
C VAL A 282 -15.43 -1.75 -2.44
N THR A 283 -14.93 -1.65 -1.20
CA THR A 283 -13.72 -2.32 -0.71
C THR A 283 -14.13 -3.20 0.46
N LEU A 284 -14.02 -4.51 0.26
CA LEU A 284 -14.38 -5.58 1.18
C LEU A 284 -13.28 -6.68 1.08
N CYS A 285 -13.59 -7.94 1.40
CA CYS A 285 -12.56 -8.97 1.50
C CYS A 285 -11.96 -9.36 0.15
N MET A 286 -12.75 -9.45 -0.92
CA MET A 286 -12.21 -9.80 -2.24
C MET A 286 -11.19 -8.77 -2.71
N LYS A 287 -11.54 -7.48 -2.62
CA LYS A 287 -10.62 -6.39 -2.97
C LYS A 287 -9.46 -6.25 -1.99
N ASN A 288 -9.63 -6.66 -0.74
CA ASN A 288 -8.53 -6.73 0.23
C ASN A 288 -7.48 -7.77 -0.20
N MET A 289 -7.89 -8.90 -0.77
CA MET A 289 -6.97 -9.90 -1.32
C MET A 289 -6.17 -9.39 -2.52
N TYR A 290 -6.74 -8.52 -3.36
CA TYR A 290 -5.96 -7.79 -4.38
C TYR A 290 -4.78 -7.00 -3.78
N GLY A 291 -4.92 -6.55 -2.53
CA GLY A 291 -3.85 -5.92 -1.76
C GLY A 291 -2.61 -6.81 -1.59
N THR A 292 -2.72 -8.14 -1.71
CA THR A 292 -1.59 -9.07 -1.54
C THR A 292 -0.53 -9.00 -2.65
N LEU A 293 -0.86 -8.44 -3.82
CA LEU A 293 0.09 -8.32 -4.92
C LEU A 293 1.24 -7.38 -4.52
N PRO A 294 2.52 -7.79 -4.57
CA PRO A 294 3.66 -7.01 -4.05
C PRO A 294 4.07 -5.82 -4.92
N GLN A 295 3.44 -5.64 -6.08
CA GLN A 295 3.77 -4.55 -6.99
C GLN A 295 3.30 -3.21 -6.40
N ILE A 296 4.26 -2.32 -6.10
CA ILE A 296 4.00 -0.97 -5.54
C ILE A 296 3.12 -0.14 -6.47
N ASP A 297 3.45 -0.13 -7.77
CA ASP A 297 2.64 0.53 -8.78
C ASP A 297 1.46 -0.37 -9.16
N LYS A 298 0.35 -0.11 -8.47
CA LYS A 298 -0.91 -0.79 -8.65
C LYS A 298 -1.69 -0.28 -9.87
N ALA A 299 -1.29 0.85 -10.49
CA ALA A 299 -2.00 1.43 -11.64
C ALA A 299 -2.03 0.48 -12.85
N ILE A 300 -1.02 -0.40 -12.98
CA ILE A 300 -0.98 -1.44 -14.00
C ILE A 300 -2.22 -2.34 -13.98
N TYR A 301 -2.77 -2.65 -12.81
CA TYR A 301 -3.94 -3.51 -12.67
C TYR A 301 -5.24 -2.79 -13.05
N HIS A 302 -5.29 -1.47 -12.85
CA HIS A 302 -6.40 -0.65 -13.33
C HIS A 302 -6.46 -0.64 -14.87
N LYS A 303 -5.31 -0.60 -15.55
CA LYS A 303 -5.24 -0.68 -17.02
C LYS A 303 -5.72 -2.01 -17.58
N LEU A 304 -5.50 -3.09 -16.84
CA LEU A 304 -5.93 -4.42 -17.24
C LEU A 304 -7.45 -4.58 -17.07
N GLY A 305 -7.99 -4.06 -15.97
CA GLY A 305 -9.38 -4.28 -15.59
C GLY A 305 -9.42 -4.77 -14.17
N ILE A 306 -9.45 -3.83 -13.22
CA ILE A 306 -9.24 -4.13 -11.80
C ILE A 306 -10.23 -5.17 -11.25
N GLU A 307 -11.46 -5.20 -11.77
CA GLU A 307 -12.50 -6.13 -11.36
C GLU A 307 -12.14 -7.60 -11.70
N GLU A 308 -11.62 -7.84 -12.90
CA GLU A 308 -11.14 -9.17 -13.31
C GLU A 308 -9.88 -9.56 -12.54
N VAL A 309 -8.99 -8.60 -12.30
CA VAL A 309 -7.80 -8.81 -11.46
C VAL A 309 -8.20 -9.22 -10.04
N ILE A 310 -9.17 -8.55 -9.41
CA ILE A 310 -9.66 -8.91 -8.08
C ILE A 310 -10.23 -10.34 -8.10
N PHE A 311 -11.02 -10.67 -9.12
CA PHE A 311 -11.54 -12.03 -9.31
C PHE A 311 -10.42 -13.07 -9.43
N GLU A 312 -9.45 -12.87 -10.31
CA GLU A 312 -8.36 -13.84 -10.55
C GLU A 312 -7.47 -14.04 -9.31
N VAL A 313 -7.23 -12.99 -8.53
CA VAL A 313 -6.51 -13.09 -7.25
C VAL A 313 -7.29 -13.94 -6.25
N ASN A 314 -8.60 -13.73 -6.11
CA ASN A 314 -9.43 -14.54 -5.21
C ASN A 314 -9.61 -15.98 -5.73
N LYS A 315 -9.55 -16.18 -7.04
CA LYS A 315 -9.50 -17.51 -7.65
C LYS A 315 -8.19 -18.22 -7.32
N ALA A 316 -7.06 -17.51 -7.29
CA ALA A 316 -5.74 -18.08 -6.98
C ALA A 316 -5.56 -18.34 -5.50
N PHE A 317 -5.83 -17.33 -4.67
CA PHE A 317 -5.63 -17.31 -3.23
C PHE A 317 -6.96 -17.06 -2.51
N PRO A 318 -7.92 -17.98 -2.58
CA PRO A 318 -9.20 -17.80 -1.88
C PRO A 318 -8.96 -17.80 -0.37
N PRO A 319 -9.47 -16.81 0.38
CA PRO A 319 -9.46 -16.87 1.84
C PRO A 319 -10.22 -18.09 2.35
N ASN A 320 -9.68 -18.73 3.40
CA ASN A 320 -10.37 -19.79 4.14
C ASN A 320 -11.41 -19.21 5.11
N LEU A 321 -11.20 -17.95 5.53
CA LEU A 321 -12.11 -17.17 6.36
C LEU A 321 -12.07 -15.72 5.91
N ALA A 322 -13.24 -15.12 5.70
CA ALA A 322 -13.41 -13.72 5.35
C ALA A 322 -14.14 -13.01 6.50
N ILE A 323 -13.55 -11.95 7.03
CA ILE A 323 -14.12 -11.12 8.10
C ILE A 323 -14.19 -9.68 7.61
N ILE A 324 -15.38 -9.10 7.66
CA ILE A 324 -15.61 -7.71 7.29
C ILE A 324 -15.90 -6.91 8.56
N ASP A 325 -15.03 -5.94 8.80
CA ASP A 325 -15.05 -5.02 9.91
C ASP A 325 -15.89 -3.77 9.55
N GLY A 326 -17.16 -3.80 9.94
CA GLY A 326 -18.06 -2.64 9.92
C GLY A 326 -18.25 -2.03 11.29
N THR A 327 -17.29 -2.16 12.22
CA THR A 327 -17.35 -1.51 13.53
C THR A 327 -17.46 0.01 13.36
N ILE A 328 -16.54 0.54 12.55
CA ILE A 328 -16.65 1.82 11.87
C ILE A 328 -16.36 1.55 10.39
N GLY A 329 -17.36 1.71 9.53
CA GLY A 329 -17.22 1.63 8.08
C GLY A 329 -16.95 2.98 7.43
N GLY A 330 -16.80 2.99 6.10
CA GLY A 330 -16.52 4.20 5.32
C GLY A 330 -17.41 4.36 4.08
N GLU A 331 -18.23 5.41 4.01
CA GLU A 331 -19.10 5.70 2.87
C GLU A 331 -18.63 6.91 2.03
N ALA A 332 -19.40 7.29 1.01
CA ALA A 332 -19.14 8.40 0.09
C ALA A 332 -17.90 8.20 -0.80
N ILE A 333 -16.99 9.17 -0.89
CA ILE A 333 -15.88 9.16 -1.85
C ILE A 333 -14.69 8.38 -1.27
N GLY A 334 -14.85 7.06 -1.14
CA GLY A 334 -13.76 6.13 -0.82
C GLY A 334 -12.81 5.90 -2.00
N PRO A 335 -11.54 5.50 -1.78
CA PRO A 335 -11.05 4.90 -0.53
C PRO A 335 -10.43 5.87 0.50
N LEU A 336 -9.94 7.05 0.10
CA LEU A 336 -9.15 7.95 0.97
C LEU A 336 -9.95 9.09 1.60
N SER A 337 -11.11 9.44 1.03
CA SER A 337 -12.00 10.51 1.49
C SER A 337 -13.34 9.99 2.00
N SER A 338 -13.35 8.75 2.52
CA SER A 338 -14.56 8.12 3.04
C SER A 338 -15.07 8.84 4.29
N LYS A 339 -16.41 8.97 4.40
CA LYS A 339 -17.09 9.44 5.59
C LYS A 339 -17.29 8.26 6.56
N PRO A 340 -16.88 8.37 7.84
CA PRO A 340 -17.07 7.29 8.80
C PRO A 340 -18.56 6.98 9.04
N VAL A 341 -18.87 5.69 9.20
CA VAL A 341 -20.20 5.18 9.57
C VAL A 341 -20.03 4.24 10.76
N ASN A 342 -20.55 4.60 11.94
CA ASN A 342 -20.56 3.70 13.10
C ASN A 342 -21.60 2.60 12.90
N PHE A 343 -21.31 1.64 12.04
CA PHE A 343 -22.26 0.62 11.62
C PHE A 343 -22.36 -0.54 12.62
N GLU A 344 -21.41 -0.62 13.57
CA GLU A 344 -21.39 -1.56 14.68
C GLU A 344 -21.59 -3.02 14.27
N THR A 345 -21.17 -3.40 13.05
CA THR A 345 -21.49 -4.71 12.47
C THR A 345 -20.22 -5.47 12.10
N LEU A 346 -20.16 -6.76 12.45
CA LEU A 346 -19.14 -7.70 11.98
C LEU A 346 -19.79 -8.80 11.15
N ILE A 347 -19.16 -9.15 10.03
CA ILE A 347 -19.54 -10.29 9.21
C ILE A 347 -18.36 -11.26 9.20
N ALA A 348 -18.60 -12.54 9.39
CA ALA A 348 -17.63 -13.60 9.18
C ALA A 348 -18.22 -14.68 8.28
N SER A 349 -17.45 -15.22 7.34
CA SER A 349 -17.88 -16.35 6.51
C SER A 349 -16.69 -17.21 6.09
N GLY A 350 -16.92 -18.51 5.95
CA GLY A 350 -15.97 -19.43 5.33
C GLY A 350 -15.82 -19.24 3.81
N ASN A 351 -16.62 -18.34 3.20
CA ASN A 351 -16.54 -17.99 1.79
C ASN A 351 -16.51 -16.47 1.59
N VAL A 352 -15.51 -16.00 0.85
CA VAL A 352 -15.29 -14.57 0.60
C VAL A 352 -16.41 -13.93 -0.23
N VAL A 353 -17.01 -14.66 -1.17
CA VAL A 353 -18.11 -14.16 -2.03
C VAL A 353 -19.36 -13.94 -1.19
N VAL A 354 -19.66 -14.88 -0.28
CA VAL A 354 -20.79 -14.79 0.66
C VAL A 354 -20.61 -13.59 1.60
N ALA A 355 -19.42 -13.43 2.21
CA ALA A 355 -19.15 -12.29 3.08
C ALA A 355 -19.34 -10.94 2.35
N ASP A 356 -18.74 -10.81 1.15
CA ASP A 356 -18.81 -9.56 0.39
C ASP A 356 -20.23 -9.27 -0.11
N ALA A 357 -21.01 -10.30 -0.48
CA ALA A 357 -22.40 -10.15 -0.87
C ALA A 357 -23.29 -9.67 0.29
N LEU A 358 -23.15 -10.26 1.48
CA LEU A 358 -23.88 -9.82 2.68
C LEU A 358 -23.55 -8.36 3.03
N ALA A 359 -22.28 -7.99 2.95
CA ALA A 359 -21.84 -6.61 3.16
C ALA A 359 -22.42 -5.65 2.12
N CYS A 360 -22.42 -6.03 0.84
CA CYS A 360 -23.05 -5.24 -0.22
C CYS A 360 -24.52 -4.96 0.08
N THR A 361 -25.30 -6.00 0.42
CA THR A 361 -26.73 -5.85 0.72
C THR A 361 -26.96 -4.93 1.92
N LEU A 362 -26.17 -5.05 3.00
CA LEU A 362 -26.24 -4.18 4.17
C LEU A 362 -25.87 -2.72 3.86
N MET A 363 -24.92 -2.52 2.95
CA MET A 363 -24.55 -1.19 2.42
C MET A 363 -25.59 -0.67 1.41
N GLY A 364 -26.53 -1.51 0.97
CA GLY A 364 -27.59 -1.18 0.02
C GLY A 364 -27.20 -1.39 -1.43
N PHE A 365 -26.08 -2.04 -1.74
CA PHE A 365 -25.69 -2.45 -3.09
C PHE A 365 -26.33 -3.80 -3.43
N ASN A 366 -26.68 -4.00 -4.70
CA ASN A 366 -26.92 -5.34 -5.21
C ASN A 366 -25.55 -6.03 -5.41
N PRO A 367 -25.27 -7.16 -4.76
CA PRO A 367 -24.00 -7.88 -4.91
C PRO A 367 -23.63 -8.15 -6.37
N LEU A 368 -24.62 -8.47 -7.22
CA LEU A 368 -24.40 -8.81 -8.63
C LEU A 368 -24.13 -7.59 -9.53
N ASP A 369 -24.33 -6.36 -9.04
CA ASP A 369 -23.89 -5.14 -9.74
C ASP A 369 -22.38 -4.91 -9.55
N ILE A 370 -21.77 -5.52 -8.53
CA ILE A 370 -20.34 -5.44 -8.27
C ILE A 370 -19.62 -6.50 -9.12
N LYS A 371 -18.93 -6.05 -10.17
CA LYS A 371 -18.38 -6.92 -11.23
C LYS A 371 -17.50 -8.06 -10.71
N HIS A 372 -16.56 -7.79 -9.80
CA HIS A 372 -15.70 -8.85 -9.25
C HIS A 372 -16.46 -9.89 -8.43
N ILE A 373 -17.53 -9.50 -7.71
CA ILE A 373 -18.40 -10.44 -6.98
C ILE A 373 -19.21 -11.27 -7.98
N LYS A 374 -19.79 -10.62 -8.99
CA LYS A 374 -20.51 -11.29 -10.08
C LYS A 374 -19.64 -12.33 -10.80
N TYR A 375 -18.41 -11.97 -11.19
CA TYR A 375 -17.49 -12.91 -11.84
C TYR A 375 -17.16 -14.11 -10.95
N ALA A 376 -16.96 -13.89 -9.65
CA ALA A 376 -16.72 -14.97 -8.71
C ALA A 376 -17.94 -15.89 -8.53
N HIS A 377 -19.14 -15.32 -8.49
CA HIS A 377 -20.39 -16.06 -8.46
C HIS A 377 -20.58 -16.93 -9.72
N GLU A 378 -20.48 -16.33 -10.91
CA GLU A 378 -20.62 -17.03 -12.20
C GLU A 378 -19.57 -18.12 -12.40
N ALA A 379 -18.37 -17.93 -11.84
CA ALA A 379 -17.29 -18.93 -11.89
C ALA A 379 -17.38 -19.99 -10.76
N GLY A 380 -18.41 -19.96 -9.91
CA GLY A 380 -18.64 -20.95 -8.86
C GLY A 380 -17.66 -20.87 -7.68
N LEU A 381 -17.05 -19.70 -7.42
CA LEU A 381 -16.20 -19.50 -6.23
C LEU A 381 -17.01 -19.39 -4.94
N GLY A 382 -18.28 -19.02 -5.03
CA GLY A 382 -19.24 -18.96 -3.93
C GLY A 382 -20.57 -18.33 -4.36
N ASN A 383 -21.60 -18.49 -3.55
CA ASN A 383 -22.90 -17.90 -3.83
C ASN A 383 -22.97 -16.41 -3.40
N ALA A 384 -23.36 -15.52 -4.32
CA ALA A 384 -23.61 -14.10 -4.03
C ALA A 384 -25.10 -13.80 -3.78
N GLU A 385 -26.00 -14.74 -4.09
CA GLU A 385 -27.43 -14.65 -3.85
C GLU A 385 -27.74 -15.20 -2.46
N VAL A 386 -27.31 -14.48 -1.43
CA VAL A 386 -27.44 -14.89 -0.02
C VAL A 386 -28.49 -14.05 0.67
N GLU A 387 -29.41 -14.71 1.38
CA GLU A 387 -30.40 -14.03 2.20
C GLU A 387 -29.79 -13.54 3.53
N LEU A 388 -30.13 -12.30 3.90
CA LEU A 388 -29.71 -11.73 5.16
C LEU A 388 -30.45 -12.40 6.33
N CYS A 389 -29.68 -12.87 7.31
CA CYS A 389 -30.25 -13.22 8.61
C CYS A 389 -30.86 -11.98 9.30
N PRO A 390 -31.91 -12.15 10.12
CA PRO A 390 -32.46 -11.05 10.91
C PRO A 390 -31.40 -10.41 11.81
N LEU A 391 -31.32 -9.08 11.79
CA LEU A 391 -30.39 -8.28 12.60
C LEU A 391 -31.16 -7.16 13.31
N PRO A 392 -30.69 -6.70 14.49
CA PRO A 392 -31.21 -5.48 15.11
C PRO A 392 -31.10 -4.33 14.11
N PRO A 393 -32.14 -3.53 13.84
CA PRO A 393 -32.11 -2.53 12.77
C PRO A 393 -31.10 -1.41 13.05
N HIS A 394 -30.52 -0.86 11.99
CA HIS A 394 -29.62 0.29 12.04
C HIS A 394 -30.06 1.36 11.03
N GLU A 395 -29.91 2.64 11.39
CA GLU A 395 -30.38 3.77 10.56
C GLU A 395 -29.78 3.80 9.14
N LYS A 396 -28.57 3.25 8.99
CA LYS A 396 -27.83 3.16 7.73
C LYS A 396 -28.04 1.87 6.94
N ASP A 397 -28.86 0.92 7.42
CA ASP A 397 -29.14 -0.31 6.68
C ASP A 397 -29.70 0.02 5.29
N GLY A 398 -29.00 -0.42 4.24
CA GLY A 398 -29.37 -0.17 2.84
C GLY A 398 -29.20 1.27 2.36
N LYS A 399 -28.68 2.17 3.21
CA LYS A 399 -28.68 3.63 3.00
C LYS A 399 -27.28 4.25 3.05
N TRP A 400 -26.26 3.49 2.65
CA TRP A 400 -24.91 4.05 2.55
C TRP A 400 -24.84 5.02 1.37
N ILE A 401 -24.13 6.13 1.58
CA ILE A 401 -23.88 7.12 0.54
C ILE A 401 -22.90 6.50 -0.46
N ARG A 402 -23.35 6.34 -1.69
CA ARG A 402 -22.51 5.83 -2.78
C ARG A 402 -21.72 6.97 -3.41
N PRO A 403 -20.52 6.72 -3.96
CA PRO A 403 -19.88 7.65 -4.88
C PRO A 403 -20.85 8.01 -6.01
N SER A 404 -20.93 9.29 -6.41
CA SER A 404 -21.76 9.65 -7.56
C SER A 404 -21.22 8.97 -8.82
N THR A 405 -22.11 8.44 -9.65
CA THR A 405 -21.75 7.76 -10.91
C THR A 405 -20.98 8.69 -11.84
N ASP A 406 -21.30 9.98 -11.84
CA ASP A 406 -20.61 10.98 -12.65
C ASP A 406 -19.17 11.22 -12.18
N VAL A 407 -18.92 11.23 -10.86
CA VAL A 407 -17.55 11.34 -10.32
C VAL A 407 -16.77 10.06 -10.60
N ALA A 408 -17.36 8.88 -10.41
CA ALA A 408 -16.71 7.62 -10.77
C ALA A 408 -16.34 7.55 -12.26
N GLN A 409 -17.24 7.99 -13.15
CA GLN A 409 -16.99 8.04 -14.58
C GLN A 409 -15.91 9.06 -14.93
N PHE A 410 -15.95 10.26 -14.35
CA PHE A 410 -14.92 11.29 -14.56
C PHE A 410 -13.53 10.82 -14.15
N TYR A 411 -13.41 10.19 -12.98
CA TYR A 411 -12.15 9.60 -12.54
C TYR A 411 -11.69 8.53 -13.54
N THR A 412 -12.58 7.64 -13.97
CA THR A 412 -12.27 6.62 -14.99
C THR A 412 -11.78 7.26 -16.30
N ASP A 413 -12.49 8.27 -16.81
CA ASP A 413 -12.17 8.97 -18.06
C ASP A 413 -10.81 9.69 -17.99
N ILE A 414 -10.50 10.36 -16.87
CA ILE A 414 -9.20 10.99 -16.63
C ILE A 414 -8.10 9.94 -16.59
N PHE A 415 -8.29 8.88 -15.81
CA PHE A 415 -7.30 7.81 -15.69
C PHE A 415 -7.04 7.17 -17.05
N GLU A 416 -8.08 6.80 -17.79
CA GLU A 416 -7.95 6.20 -19.13
C GLU A 416 -7.30 7.15 -20.14
N THR A 417 -7.66 8.44 -20.12
CA THR A 417 -7.12 9.43 -21.06
C THR A 417 -5.64 9.71 -20.80
N LEU A 418 -5.25 9.85 -19.53
CA LEU A 418 -3.87 10.14 -19.17
C LEU A 418 -2.96 8.92 -19.33
N LEU A 419 -3.46 7.72 -19.04
CA LEU A 419 -2.69 6.48 -19.17
C LEU A 419 -2.48 6.01 -20.62
N LYS A 420 -3.16 6.63 -21.61
CA LYS A 420 -2.91 6.42 -23.05
C LYS A 420 -1.59 7.04 -23.53
N TYR A 421 -1.03 8.01 -22.79
CA TYR A 421 0.23 8.66 -23.18
C TYR A 421 1.44 7.99 -22.50
N PRO A 422 2.31 7.31 -23.25
CA PRO A 422 3.50 6.67 -22.66
C PRO A 422 4.42 7.72 -22.03
N GLY A 423 4.84 7.48 -20.79
CA GLY A 423 5.72 8.38 -20.03
C GLY A 423 5.00 9.42 -19.14
N VAL A 424 3.66 9.51 -19.17
CA VAL A 424 2.88 10.37 -18.26
C VAL A 424 2.65 9.73 -16.89
N GLU A 425 2.86 8.42 -16.76
CA GLU A 425 2.61 7.65 -15.52
C GLU A 425 3.34 8.22 -14.29
N PRO A 426 4.64 8.61 -14.36
CA PRO A 426 5.32 9.19 -13.20
C PRO A 426 4.73 10.55 -12.79
N PHE A 427 4.29 11.36 -13.76
CA PHE A 427 3.67 12.66 -13.48
C PHE A 427 2.28 12.50 -12.88
N PHE A 428 1.49 11.57 -13.41
CA PHE A 428 0.18 11.23 -12.86
C PHE A 428 0.29 10.64 -11.45
N ASN A 429 1.27 9.76 -11.23
CA ASN A 429 1.59 9.20 -9.92
C ASN A 429 2.08 10.25 -8.91
N VAL A 430 2.53 11.43 -9.34
CA VAL A 430 2.86 12.54 -8.44
C VAL A 430 1.65 13.45 -8.24
N LEU A 431 0.87 13.70 -9.31
CA LEU A 431 -0.31 14.56 -9.25
C LEU A 431 -1.45 13.95 -8.43
N ALA A 432 -1.71 12.65 -8.58
CA ALA A 432 -2.69 11.97 -7.76
C ALA A 432 -2.17 11.68 -6.33
N ASP A 433 -0.84 11.62 -6.10
CA ASP A 433 -0.21 11.55 -4.77
C ASP A 433 -0.57 12.84 -4.05
N PHE A 434 -0.41 13.96 -4.76
CA PHE A 434 -0.77 15.27 -4.27
C PHE A 434 -2.29 15.46 -4.07
N MET A 435 -3.12 15.10 -5.05
CA MET A 435 -4.57 15.39 -5.01
C MET A 435 -5.40 14.42 -4.16
N LEU A 436 -5.02 13.14 -4.09
CA LEU A 436 -5.80 12.12 -3.37
C LEU A 436 -5.26 11.86 -1.98
N TYR A 437 -3.94 11.96 -1.77
CA TYR A 437 -3.31 11.64 -0.49
C TYR A 437 -2.82 12.89 0.23
N ASP A 438 -1.96 13.71 -0.37
CA ASP A 438 -1.41 14.90 0.31
C ASP A 438 -2.49 15.95 0.60
N MET A 439 -3.40 16.24 -0.32
CA MET A 439 -4.54 17.12 -0.06
C MET A 439 -5.44 16.58 1.07
N ALA A 440 -5.67 15.26 1.11
CA ALA A 440 -6.49 14.62 2.14
C ALA A 440 -5.80 14.47 3.51
N THR A 441 -4.47 14.65 3.59
CA THR A 441 -3.66 14.43 4.80
C THR A 441 -2.95 15.70 5.31
N LEU A 442 -2.70 16.70 4.46
CA LEU A 442 -2.09 17.97 4.85
C LEU A 442 -3.08 18.82 5.66
N PRO A 443 -2.68 19.38 6.82
CA PRO A 443 -3.58 20.11 7.71
C PRO A 443 -4.36 21.26 7.07
N ILE A 444 -3.78 21.93 6.06
CA ILE A 444 -4.40 23.08 5.37
C ILE A 444 -5.48 22.63 4.37
N PHE A 445 -5.32 21.45 3.76
CA PHE A 445 -6.20 20.96 2.70
C PHE A 445 -7.15 19.86 3.18
N ARG A 446 -6.87 19.20 4.30
CA ARG A 446 -7.62 18.05 4.81
C ARG A 446 -9.13 18.30 4.95
N ASP A 447 -9.50 19.50 5.40
CA ASP A 447 -10.90 19.89 5.62
C ASP A 447 -11.54 20.46 4.35
N VAL A 448 -10.73 21.06 3.47
CA VAL A 448 -11.17 21.63 2.18
C VAL A 448 -11.31 20.55 1.11
N THR A 449 -10.57 19.45 1.17
CA THR A 449 -10.52 18.44 0.10
C THR A 449 -11.87 17.77 -0.16
N PRO A 450 -12.65 17.33 0.86
CA PRO A 450 -14.00 16.83 0.64
C PRO A 450 -14.91 17.88 0.01
N GLU A 451 -14.84 19.14 0.48
CA GLU A 451 -15.64 20.24 -0.04
C GLU A 451 -15.23 20.62 -1.47
N PHE A 452 -13.94 20.63 -1.79
CA PHE A 452 -13.42 20.86 -3.12
C PHE A 452 -13.85 19.78 -4.10
N LEU A 453 -13.82 18.50 -3.70
CA LEU A 453 -14.33 17.39 -4.51
C LEU A 453 -15.86 17.49 -4.71
N LEU A 454 -16.61 17.95 -3.70
CA LEU A 454 -18.05 18.23 -3.82
C LEU A 454 -18.34 19.45 -4.73
N VAL A 455 -17.57 20.52 -4.60
CA VAL A 455 -17.69 21.72 -5.45
C VAL A 455 -17.34 21.40 -6.90
N LEU A 456 -16.30 20.60 -7.15
CA LEU A 456 -16.03 20.08 -8.49
C LEU A 456 -17.22 19.27 -9.00
N ASN A 457 -17.77 18.35 -8.19
CA ASN A 457 -18.96 17.59 -8.55
C ASN A 457 -20.14 18.51 -8.95
N ASP A 458 -20.43 19.54 -8.15
CA ASP A 458 -21.55 20.47 -8.40
C ASP A 458 -21.32 21.37 -9.64
N ILE A 459 -20.09 21.85 -9.84
CA ILE A 459 -19.71 22.64 -11.03
C ILE A 459 -19.89 21.80 -12.30
N PHE A 460 -19.52 20.52 -12.27
CA PHE A 460 -19.63 19.65 -13.43
C PHE A 460 -21.06 19.19 -13.71
N ASP A 461 -21.86 18.91 -12.67
CA ASP A 461 -23.29 18.69 -12.82
C ASP A 461 -23.98 19.87 -13.50
N SER A 462 -23.59 21.09 -13.14
CA SER A 462 -24.07 22.33 -13.77
C SER A 462 -23.65 22.43 -15.26
N LEU A 463 -22.38 22.14 -15.57
CA LEU A 463 -21.86 22.13 -16.95
C LEU A 463 -22.48 21.04 -17.85
N LYS A 464 -22.95 19.94 -17.27
CA LYS A 464 -23.61 18.85 -18.00
C LYS A 464 -25.08 19.16 -18.26
N ARG A 465 -25.75 19.84 -17.32
CA ARG A 465 -27.12 20.37 -17.52
C ARG A 465 -27.17 21.44 -18.62
N SER A 466 -26.14 22.28 -18.73
CA SER A 466 -26.06 23.29 -19.79
C SER A 466 -25.75 22.72 -21.19
N ARG A 467 -25.26 21.48 -21.30
CA ARG A 467 -25.04 20.77 -22.58
C ARG A 467 -26.25 19.93 -23.05
N LYS A 468 -27.31 19.83 -22.24
CA LYS A 468 -28.57 19.14 -22.57
C LYS A 468 -29.70 20.09 -22.99
N ILE A 469 -29.42 21.39 -23.04
CA ILE A 469 -30.25 22.44 -23.66
C ILE A 469 -29.58 22.77 -25.00
#